data_AF-A0A0C9UIP6-F1
#
_entry.id   AF-A0A0C9UIP6-F1
#
_cell.length_a   1.000
_cell.length_b   1.000
_cell.length_c   1.000
_cell.angle_alpha   90.00
_cell.angle_beta   90.00
_cell.angle_gamma   90.00
#
_symmetry.space_group_name_H-M   'P 1'
#
loop_
_entity.id
_entity.type
_entity.pdbx_description
1 polymer ?
#
loop_
_entity_poly.entity_id
_entity_poly.type
_entity_poly.pdbx_seq_one_letter_code
_entity_poly.pdbx_strand_id
1 'polypeptide(L)'
;MSETESTPGPLSVKCERTECPNRNSTGHTLKKCGGCRRVFFCSVECQKATWSQHKALCKKLQNPEARKALPSYKTMMESHEKAYPFWHGPQPASERIHWFSTMENSSHGKVVREYIKRLDMEQIIQYAMEKFIVQKDRGAVMLDFSKPVPIVHGRGTFQWMTTAVAKRTGDRLVINSVTEYDPIKSAVIFLYMIEPQGRFIHLASIEPLFTAPPGFAEEILEVKRQL
;
A
#
# COMPACT_ATOMS: atom_id res chain seq x y z
N MET A 1 -9.63 32.77 14.60
CA MET A 1 -10.24 31.45 14.33
C MET A 1 -9.09 30.49 14.11
N SER A 2 -8.74 29.72 15.13
CA SER A 2 -7.53 28.92 15.17
C SER A 2 -7.81 27.56 14.54
N GLU A 3 -7.20 27.30 13.39
CA GLU A 3 -7.18 26.00 12.74
C GLU A 3 -6.41 25.03 13.64
N THR A 4 -7.06 23.95 14.06
CA THR A 4 -6.39 22.86 14.75
C THR A 4 -5.80 21.96 13.67
N GLU A 5 -4.53 22.17 13.34
CA GLU A 5 -3.73 21.20 12.59
C GLU A 5 -3.73 19.87 13.37
N SER A 6 -4.53 18.92 12.90
CA SER A 6 -4.55 17.56 13.43
C SER A 6 -3.23 16.88 13.09
N THR A 7 -2.30 16.81 14.05
CA THR A 7 -1.06 16.06 13.92
C THR A 7 -1.38 14.59 13.57
N PRO A 8 -0.83 14.02 12.48
CA PRO A 8 -1.08 12.63 12.13
C PRO A 8 -0.53 11.71 13.23
N GLY A 9 -1.42 10.96 13.89
CA GLY A 9 -1.04 9.98 14.92
C GLY A 9 -0.15 8.86 14.37
N PRO A 10 0.58 8.13 15.23
CA PRO A 10 1.42 7.01 14.78
C PRO A 10 0.58 5.92 14.12
N LEU A 11 1.11 5.31 13.05
CA LEU A 11 0.49 4.14 12.42
C LEU A 11 0.44 3.00 13.43
N SER A 12 -0.74 2.72 13.96
CA SER A 12 -0.90 1.77 15.04
C SER A 12 -0.96 0.36 14.49
N VAL A 13 0.16 -0.24 14.05
CA VAL A 13 0.18 -1.68 13.76
C VAL A 13 -0.55 -2.41 14.89
N LYS A 14 -1.62 -3.15 14.56
CA LYS A 14 -2.47 -3.78 15.58
C LYS A 14 -2.12 -5.24 15.80
N CYS A 15 -2.46 -5.73 17.00
CA CYS A 15 -2.48 -7.17 17.24
C CYS A 15 -3.58 -7.83 16.40
N GLU A 16 -3.25 -8.93 15.72
CA GLU A 16 -4.18 -9.73 14.91
C GLU A 16 -5.29 -10.36 15.75
N ARG A 17 -5.04 -10.60 17.05
CA ARG A 17 -6.08 -11.03 17.98
C ARG A 17 -7.06 -9.87 18.21
N THR A 18 -8.26 -9.98 17.63
CA THR A 18 -9.33 -8.97 17.71
C THR A 18 -9.72 -8.59 19.14
N GLU A 19 -9.68 -9.55 20.06
CA GLU A 19 -10.00 -9.40 21.48
C GLU A 19 -8.78 -9.06 22.36
N CYS A 20 -7.64 -8.72 21.78
CA CYS A 20 -6.45 -8.38 22.56
C CYS A 20 -6.69 -7.07 23.34
N PRO A 21 -6.48 -7.03 24.67
CA PRO A 21 -6.58 -5.79 25.45
C PRO A 21 -5.61 -4.70 24.96
N ASN A 22 -4.48 -5.12 24.40
CA ASN A 22 -3.45 -4.25 23.85
C ASN A 22 -3.56 -4.08 22.32
N ARG A 23 -4.69 -4.45 21.70
CA ARG A 23 -4.84 -4.44 20.23
C ARG A 23 -4.55 -3.08 19.61
N ASN A 24 -5.00 -2.01 20.27
CA ASN A 24 -4.85 -0.63 19.84
C ASN A 24 -3.83 0.15 20.68
N SER A 25 -3.06 -0.52 21.54
CA SER A 25 -2.17 0.17 22.47
C SER A 25 -0.95 0.73 21.73
N THR A 26 -0.70 2.03 21.90
CA THR A 26 0.48 2.72 21.37
C THR A 26 1.64 2.54 22.35
N GLY A 27 2.75 1.94 21.91
CA GLY A 27 3.96 1.79 22.72
C GLY A 27 4.43 0.35 23.00
N HIS A 28 3.67 -0.67 22.60
CA HIS A 28 4.16 -2.06 22.66
C HIS A 28 4.82 -2.49 21.35
N THR A 29 5.98 -3.14 21.44
CA THR A 29 6.65 -3.73 20.29
C THR A 29 5.88 -4.98 19.85
N LEU A 30 5.31 -4.94 18.64
CA LEU A 30 4.63 -6.10 18.06
C LEU A 30 5.62 -7.05 17.37
N LYS A 31 5.40 -8.34 17.57
CA LYS A 31 6.18 -9.43 16.96
C LYS A 31 5.50 -9.92 15.68
N LYS A 32 6.28 -10.12 14.62
CA LYS A 32 5.81 -10.72 13.36
C LYS A 32 5.58 -12.22 13.57
N CYS A 33 4.56 -12.79 12.94
CA CYS A 33 4.41 -14.26 12.87
C CYS A 33 5.65 -14.88 12.19
N GLY A 34 6.33 -15.82 12.86
CA GLY A 34 7.55 -16.44 12.32
C GLY A 34 7.35 -17.19 10.99
N GLY A 35 6.14 -17.70 10.74
CA GLY A 35 5.80 -18.45 9.53
C GLY A 35 5.54 -17.54 8.32
N CYS A 36 4.39 -16.86 8.30
CA CYS A 36 4.04 -16.02 7.15
C CYS A 36 4.71 -14.65 7.15
N ARG A 37 5.19 -14.18 8.32
CA ARG A 37 5.74 -12.82 8.53
C ARG A 37 4.79 -11.68 8.14
N ARG A 38 3.48 -11.97 8.02
CA ARG A 38 2.44 -11.02 7.58
C ARG A 38 1.48 -10.53 8.68
N VAL A 39 1.34 -11.24 9.80
CA VAL A 39 0.47 -10.82 10.90
C VAL A 39 1.29 -10.55 12.15
N PHE A 40 0.76 -9.70 13.02
CA PHE A 40 1.49 -9.11 14.14
C PHE A 40 0.78 -9.41 15.44
N PHE A 41 1.55 -9.73 16.46
CA PHE A 41 1.03 -10.06 17.77
C PHE A 41 1.83 -9.32 18.82
N CYS A 42 1.15 -8.82 19.86
CA CYS A 42 1.86 -8.22 20.99
C CYS A 42 2.64 -9.26 21.79
N SER A 43 2.24 -10.53 21.72
CA SER A 43 2.85 -11.61 22.48
C SER A 43 2.63 -12.98 21.81
N VAL A 44 3.38 -13.98 22.26
CA VAL A 44 3.24 -15.37 21.78
C VAL A 44 1.89 -15.95 22.21
N GLU A 45 1.33 -15.49 23.32
CA GLU A 45 0.01 -15.88 23.83
C GLU A 45 -1.09 -15.39 22.87
N CYS A 46 -0.99 -14.15 22.37
CA CYS A 46 -1.93 -13.66 21.35
C CYS A 46 -1.79 -14.42 20.04
N GLN A 47 -0.58 -14.82 19.65
CA GLN A 47 -0.37 -15.67 18.48
C GLN A 47 -1.01 -17.05 18.65
N LYS A 48 -0.82 -17.70 19.81
CA LYS A 48 -1.40 -19.01 20.14
C LYS A 48 -2.92 -18.95 20.20
N ALA A 49 -3.48 -17.91 20.81
CA ALA A 49 -4.93 -17.70 20.91
C ALA A 49 -5.60 -17.56 19.53
N THR A 50 -4.94 -16.90 18.58
CA THR A 50 -5.45 -16.76 17.21
C THR A 50 -5.03 -17.93 16.30
N TRP A 51 -4.23 -18.90 16.78
CA TRP A 51 -3.60 -19.90 15.90
C TRP A 51 -4.61 -20.80 15.17
N SER A 52 -5.71 -21.20 15.81
CA SER A 52 -6.76 -22.01 15.17
C SER A 52 -7.34 -21.33 13.92
N GLN A 53 -7.57 -20.02 14.00
CA GLN A 53 -8.08 -19.19 12.90
C GLN A 53 -6.97 -18.81 11.91
N HIS A 54 -5.76 -18.53 12.40
CA HIS A 54 -4.65 -18.05 11.59
C HIS A 54 -3.96 -19.17 10.79
N LYS A 55 -3.87 -20.41 11.29
CA LYS A 55 -3.02 -21.48 10.74
C LYS A 55 -3.26 -21.74 9.24
N ALA A 56 -4.52 -21.81 8.82
CA ALA A 56 -4.86 -22.06 7.42
C ALA A 56 -4.38 -20.93 6.51
N LEU A 57 -4.61 -19.68 6.94
CA LEU A 57 -4.14 -18.49 6.25
C LEU A 57 -2.60 -18.39 6.26
N CYS A 58 -1.96 -18.70 7.39
CA CYS A 58 -0.51 -18.71 7.55
C CYS A 58 0.16 -19.62 6.52
N LYS A 59 -0.36 -20.85 6.34
CA LYS A 59 0.12 -21.79 5.33
C LYS A 59 -0.08 -21.27 3.90
N LYS A 60 -1.24 -20.68 3.60
CA LYS A 60 -1.51 -20.08 2.28
C LYS A 60 -0.54 -18.93 1.97
N LEU A 61 -0.27 -18.07 2.94
CA LEU A 61 0.65 -16.94 2.79
C LEU A 61 2.12 -17.36 2.67
N GLN A 62 2.48 -18.55 3.17
CA GLN A 62 3.81 -19.14 3.00
C GLN A 62 4.02 -19.76 1.61
N ASN A 63 2.95 -20.17 0.92
CA ASN A 63 3.03 -20.81 -0.39
C ASN A 63 2.77 -19.78 -1.52
N PRO A 64 3.78 -19.43 -2.34
CA PRO A 64 3.62 -18.50 -3.46
C PRO A 64 2.54 -18.95 -4.47
N GLU A 65 2.42 -20.24 -4.75
CA GLU A 65 1.43 -20.78 -5.70
C GLU A 65 0.01 -20.72 -5.16
N ALA A 66 -0.18 -21.01 -3.86
CA ALA A 66 -1.49 -20.87 -3.22
C ALA A 66 -1.94 -19.40 -3.17
N ARG A 67 -1.01 -18.46 -3.03
CA ARG A 67 -1.30 -17.02 -3.12
C ARG A 67 -1.74 -16.61 -4.52
N LYS A 68 -1.08 -17.15 -5.56
CA LYS A 68 -1.45 -16.88 -6.96
C LYS A 68 -2.88 -17.31 -7.27
N ALA A 69 -3.36 -18.36 -6.62
CA ALA A 69 -4.73 -18.87 -6.77
C ALA A 69 -5.80 -18.02 -6.03
N LEU A 70 -5.44 -17.03 -5.23
CA LEU A 70 -6.43 -16.19 -4.53
C LEU A 70 -7.17 -15.29 -5.54
N PRO A 71 -8.52 -15.17 -5.47
CA PRO A 71 -9.28 -14.31 -6.38
C PRO A 71 -8.80 -12.86 -6.39
N SER A 72 -8.48 -12.30 -5.21
CA SER A 72 -7.97 -10.92 -5.10
C SER A 72 -6.60 -10.75 -5.74
N TYR A 73 -5.72 -11.75 -5.65
CA TYR A 73 -4.41 -11.71 -6.31
C TYR A 73 -4.55 -11.78 -7.83
N LYS A 74 -5.39 -12.68 -8.36
CA LYS A 74 -5.64 -12.80 -9.79
C LYS A 74 -6.16 -11.48 -10.38
N THR A 75 -7.22 -10.92 -9.80
CA THR A 75 -7.78 -9.62 -10.22
C THR A 75 -6.73 -8.51 -10.16
N MET A 76 -5.91 -8.49 -9.12
CA MET A 76 -4.81 -7.54 -9.00
C MET A 76 -3.77 -7.73 -10.11
N MET A 77 -3.34 -8.95 -10.42
CA MET A 77 -2.37 -9.17 -11.50
C MET A 77 -2.93 -8.85 -12.88
N GLU A 78 -4.21 -9.12 -13.12
CA GLU A 78 -4.90 -8.71 -14.36
C GLU A 78 -4.89 -7.19 -14.54
N SER A 79 -5.17 -6.42 -13.49
CA SER A 79 -5.09 -4.96 -13.54
C SER A 79 -3.66 -4.48 -13.83
N HIS A 80 -2.65 -5.11 -13.23
CA HIS A 80 -1.24 -4.77 -13.50
C HIS A 80 -0.89 -4.98 -14.97
N GLU A 81 -1.23 -6.15 -15.51
CA GLU A 81 -0.95 -6.51 -16.89
C GLU A 81 -1.65 -5.57 -17.88
N LYS A 82 -2.93 -5.28 -17.65
CA LYS A 82 -3.69 -4.32 -18.48
C LYS A 82 -3.15 -2.91 -18.38
N ALA A 83 -2.58 -2.52 -17.24
CA ALA A 83 -2.04 -1.18 -17.05
C ALA A 83 -0.61 -1.02 -17.61
N TYR A 84 0.09 -2.13 -17.87
CA TYR A 84 1.48 -2.15 -18.35
C TYR A 84 1.77 -1.21 -19.55
N PRO A 85 0.91 -1.16 -20.60
CA PRO A 85 1.12 -0.26 -21.73
C PRO A 85 1.08 1.22 -21.37
N PHE A 86 0.41 1.61 -20.28
CA PHE A 86 0.37 3.02 -19.86
C PHE A 86 1.60 3.43 -19.07
N TRP A 87 2.31 2.49 -18.45
CA TRP A 87 3.55 2.76 -17.72
C TRP A 87 4.80 2.67 -18.61
N HIS A 88 4.71 1.92 -19.71
CA HIS A 88 5.84 1.59 -20.58
C HIS A 88 5.56 1.82 -22.07
N GLY A 89 4.43 2.43 -22.41
CA GLY A 89 4.02 2.63 -23.79
C GLY A 89 4.89 3.67 -24.51
N PRO A 90 5.01 3.55 -25.85
CA PRO A 90 5.84 4.43 -26.66
C PRO A 90 5.26 5.85 -26.81
N GLN A 91 3.97 6.03 -26.53
CA GLN A 91 3.32 7.34 -26.65
C GLN A 91 3.79 8.34 -25.58
N PRO A 92 3.64 9.65 -25.82
CA PRO A 92 3.91 10.67 -24.81
C PRO A 92 3.13 10.39 -23.52
N ALA A 93 3.75 10.72 -22.38
CA ALA A 93 3.14 10.47 -21.08
C ALA A 93 1.78 11.17 -20.92
N SER A 94 1.65 12.39 -21.46
CA SER A 94 0.43 13.17 -21.46
C SER A 94 -0.74 12.53 -22.23
N GLU A 95 -0.46 11.62 -23.17
CA GLU A 95 -1.51 10.89 -23.91
C GLU A 95 -1.90 9.58 -23.21
N ARG A 96 -1.06 9.08 -22.31
CA ARG A 96 -1.28 7.81 -21.58
C ARG A 96 -1.83 8.04 -20.18
N ILE A 97 -1.44 9.13 -19.52
CA ILE A 97 -1.66 9.37 -18.09
C ILE A 97 -2.42 10.67 -17.92
N HIS A 98 -3.71 10.56 -17.60
CA HIS A 98 -4.57 11.71 -17.39
C HIS A 98 -4.77 11.94 -15.89
N TRP A 99 -4.12 12.97 -15.37
CA TRP A 99 -4.20 13.33 -13.97
C TRP A 99 -5.58 13.90 -13.61
N PHE A 100 -6.06 13.54 -12.42
CA PHE A 100 -7.28 14.08 -11.85
C PHE A 100 -7.15 14.26 -10.33
N SER A 101 -7.99 15.11 -9.75
CA SER A 101 -8.01 15.34 -8.31
C SER A 101 -8.99 14.39 -7.63
N THR A 102 -8.60 13.80 -6.50
CA THR A 102 -9.52 13.01 -5.66
C THR A 102 -10.71 13.83 -5.15
N MET A 103 -10.59 15.16 -5.13
CA MET A 103 -11.62 16.08 -4.64
C MET A 103 -12.49 16.69 -5.73
N GLU A 104 -12.22 16.42 -7.02
CA GLU A 104 -12.98 17.04 -8.10
C GLU A 104 -14.41 16.48 -8.21
N ASN A 105 -15.31 17.27 -8.80
CA ASN A 105 -16.71 16.91 -8.99
C ASN A 105 -16.95 16.16 -10.32
N SER A 106 -16.19 15.10 -10.57
CA SER A 106 -16.37 14.19 -11.71
C SER A 106 -16.97 12.85 -11.29
N SER A 107 -17.37 12.01 -12.25
CA SER A 107 -17.86 10.66 -11.99
C SER A 107 -16.79 9.79 -11.33
N HIS A 108 -15.57 9.77 -11.86
CA HIS A 108 -14.44 9.05 -11.25
C HIS A 108 -13.96 9.68 -9.94
N GLY A 109 -14.05 11.02 -9.80
CA GLY A 109 -13.81 11.71 -8.54
C GLY A 109 -14.73 11.22 -7.42
N LYS A 110 -16.03 11.05 -7.69
CA LYS A 110 -16.99 10.48 -6.72
C LYS A 110 -16.64 9.03 -6.37
N VAL A 111 -16.35 8.20 -7.38
CA VAL A 111 -16.01 6.78 -7.18
C VAL A 111 -14.73 6.62 -6.35
N VAL A 112 -13.67 7.38 -6.67
CA VAL A 112 -12.38 7.27 -5.96
C VAL A 112 -12.52 7.70 -4.50
N ARG A 113 -13.35 8.71 -4.18
CA ARG A 113 -13.60 9.10 -2.78
C ARG A 113 -14.25 7.98 -1.98
N GLU A 114 -15.28 7.34 -2.52
CA GLU A 114 -15.91 6.19 -1.86
C GLU A 114 -14.98 4.97 -1.79
N TYR A 115 -14.07 4.82 -2.75
CA TYR A 115 -13.01 3.81 -2.68
C TYR A 115 -12.03 4.10 -1.53
N ILE A 116 -11.52 5.33 -1.42
CA ILE A 116 -10.58 5.75 -0.36
C ILE A 116 -11.16 5.52 1.04
N LYS A 117 -12.44 5.84 1.26
CA LYS A 117 -13.12 5.62 2.55
C LYS A 117 -13.11 4.18 3.05
N ARG A 118 -12.97 3.21 2.14
CA ARG A 118 -12.98 1.77 2.44
C ARG A 118 -11.58 1.18 2.54
N LEU A 119 -10.54 1.96 2.29
CA LEU A 119 -9.16 1.51 2.35
C LEU A 119 -8.70 1.36 3.79
N ASP A 120 -8.01 0.25 4.05
CA ASP A 120 -7.19 0.11 5.25
C ASP A 120 -5.85 0.83 5.01
N MET A 121 -5.85 2.14 5.26
CA MET A 121 -4.66 2.99 5.07
C MET A 121 -3.48 2.53 5.91
N GLU A 122 -3.74 1.99 7.11
CA GLU A 122 -2.70 1.48 8.00
C GLU A 122 -1.98 0.29 7.36
N GLN A 123 -2.73 -0.66 6.81
CA GLN A 123 -2.18 -1.81 6.09
C GLN A 123 -1.40 -1.38 4.83
N ILE A 124 -1.91 -0.40 4.08
CA ILE A 124 -1.24 0.09 2.86
C ILE A 124 0.10 0.75 3.18
N ILE A 125 0.12 1.65 4.17
CA ILE A 125 1.35 2.37 4.52
C ILE A 125 2.39 1.41 5.10
N GLN A 126 1.95 0.46 5.90
CA GLN A 126 2.79 -0.63 6.39
C GLN A 126 3.41 -1.45 5.26
N TYR A 127 2.63 -1.79 4.24
CA TYR A 127 3.17 -2.46 3.06
C TYR A 127 4.20 -1.57 2.33
N ALA A 128 3.93 -0.27 2.18
CA ALA A 128 4.87 0.65 1.55
C ALA A 128 6.22 0.71 2.30
N MET A 129 6.19 0.80 3.63
CA MET A 129 7.40 0.76 4.47
C MET A 129 8.15 -0.56 4.31
N GLU A 130 7.46 -1.71 4.34
CA GLU A 130 8.08 -3.02 4.12
C GLU A 130 8.74 -3.11 2.74
N LYS A 131 8.10 -2.55 1.70
CA LYS A 131 8.63 -2.57 0.34
C LYS A 131 9.87 -1.69 0.22
N PHE A 132 9.87 -0.51 0.83
CA PHE A 132 11.07 0.33 0.91
C PHE A 132 12.23 -0.42 1.57
N ILE A 133 12.01 -1.00 2.76
CA ILE A 133 13.05 -1.73 3.51
C ILE A 133 13.61 -2.90 2.70
N VAL A 134 12.73 -3.74 2.15
CA VAL A 134 13.12 -4.97 1.45
C VAL A 134 13.79 -4.66 0.10
N GLN A 135 13.27 -3.69 -0.65
CA GLN A 135 13.80 -3.37 -1.98
C GLN A 135 14.95 -2.38 -1.96
N LYS A 136 15.17 -1.71 -0.82
CA LYS A 136 16.12 -0.61 -0.69
C LYS A 136 15.92 0.44 -1.78
N ASP A 137 14.65 0.71 -2.11
CA ASP A 137 14.27 1.67 -3.13
C ASP A 137 12.91 2.27 -2.79
N ARG A 138 12.70 3.52 -3.20
CA ARG A 138 11.38 4.15 -3.14
C ARG A 138 10.43 3.50 -4.15
N GLY A 139 9.17 3.84 -4.02
CA GLY A 139 8.13 3.37 -4.91
C GLY A 139 6.77 3.93 -4.52
N ALA A 140 5.73 3.47 -5.21
CA ALA A 140 4.36 3.79 -4.89
C ALA A 140 3.50 2.53 -4.85
N VAL A 141 2.52 2.53 -3.95
CA VAL A 141 1.47 1.51 -3.96
C VAL A 141 0.50 1.82 -5.10
N MET A 142 0.17 0.83 -5.92
CA MET A 142 -0.78 1.00 -7.03
C MET A 142 -2.12 0.34 -6.67
N LEU A 143 -3.21 1.09 -6.80
CA LEU A 143 -4.57 0.63 -6.54
C LEU A 143 -5.47 0.93 -7.73
N ASP A 144 -6.05 -0.13 -8.30
CA ASP A 144 -7.08 -0.02 -9.33
C ASP A 144 -8.44 0.22 -8.66
N PHE A 145 -8.95 1.45 -8.69
CA PHE A 145 -10.21 1.80 -8.04
C PHE A 145 -11.45 1.39 -8.87
N SER A 146 -11.26 0.79 -10.05
CA SER A 146 -12.34 0.11 -10.79
C SER A 146 -12.63 -1.30 -10.24
N LYS A 147 -11.78 -1.82 -9.35
CA LYS A 147 -11.92 -3.13 -8.73
C LYS A 147 -12.42 -3.02 -7.29
N PRO A 148 -12.96 -4.10 -6.71
CA PRO A 148 -13.21 -4.15 -5.27
C PRO A 148 -11.93 -3.87 -4.48
N VAL A 149 -12.08 -3.24 -3.32
CA VAL A 149 -10.95 -3.03 -2.38
C VAL A 149 -10.28 -4.39 -2.10
N PRO A 150 -8.96 -4.52 -2.28
CA PRO A 150 -8.27 -5.76 -1.99
C PRO A 150 -8.44 -6.15 -0.51
N ILE A 151 -9.28 -7.16 -0.25
CA ILE A 151 -9.39 -7.75 1.10
C ILE A 151 -8.23 -8.73 1.24
N VAL A 152 -7.23 -8.38 2.04
CA VAL A 152 -6.12 -9.27 2.31
C VAL A 152 -6.01 -9.57 3.80
N HIS A 153 -6.38 -10.80 4.16
CA HIS A 153 -6.25 -11.32 5.51
C HIS A 153 -4.76 -11.55 5.80
N GLY A 154 -4.16 -10.72 6.65
CA GLY A 154 -2.73 -10.75 7.00
C GLY A 154 -1.84 -10.12 5.93
N ARG A 155 -1.30 -8.93 6.25
CA ARG A 155 -0.53 -7.99 5.39
C ARG A 155 -0.42 -8.40 3.94
N GLY A 156 -1.35 -7.89 3.15
CA GLY A 156 -1.39 -8.13 1.71
C GLY A 156 -0.15 -7.67 0.96
N THR A 157 -0.05 -8.14 -0.27
CA THR A 157 0.81 -7.48 -1.26
C THR A 157 -0.11 -6.64 -2.10
N PHE A 158 0.12 -5.33 -2.10
CA PHE A 158 -0.43 -4.48 -3.14
C PHE A 158 0.50 -4.49 -4.36
N GLN A 159 0.02 -4.01 -5.49
CA GLN A 159 0.94 -3.69 -6.58
C GLN A 159 1.91 -2.59 -6.13
N TRP A 160 3.14 -2.66 -6.62
CA TRP A 160 4.20 -1.72 -6.25
C TRP A 160 4.92 -1.23 -7.49
N MET A 161 4.84 0.07 -7.73
CA MET A 161 5.63 0.76 -8.74
C MET A 161 6.99 1.10 -8.16
N THR A 162 8.07 0.61 -8.77
CA THR A 162 9.44 0.96 -8.39
C THR A 162 9.86 2.30 -8.98
N THR A 163 10.95 2.91 -8.50
CA THR A 163 11.51 4.12 -9.13
C THR A 163 11.87 3.89 -10.60
N ALA A 164 12.36 2.69 -10.95
CA ALA A 164 12.69 2.33 -12.32
C ALA A 164 11.45 2.31 -13.23
N VAL A 165 10.31 1.81 -12.73
CA VAL A 165 9.04 1.87 -13.48
C VAL A 165 8.57 3.33 -13.59
N ALA A 166 8.61 4.09 -12.51
CA ALA A 166 8.21 5.50 -12.50
C ALA A 166 8.98 6.33 -13.53
N LYS A 167 10.32 6.18 -13.58
CA LYS A 167 11.19 6.86 -14.57
C LYS A 167 10.83 6.51 -16.01
N ARG A 168 10.46 5.26 -16.28
CA ARG A 168 10.05 4.83 -17.64
C ARG A 168 8.70 5.41 -18.07
N THR A 169 7.87 5.91 -17.17
CA THR A 169 6.59 6.51 -17.56
C THR A 169 6.77 7.79 -18.39
N GLY A 170 7.88 8.51 -18.21
CA GLY A 170 8.12 9.82 -18.80
C GLY A 170 7.25 10.95 -18.22
N ASP A 171 6.39 10.65 -17.23
CA ASP A 171 5.55 11.65 -16.58
C ASP A 171 6.29 12.25 -15.38
N ARG A 172 6.51 13.57 -15.42
CA ARG A 172 7.26 14.27 -14.37
C ARG A 172 6.58 14.18 -12.99
N LEU A 173 5.24 14.22 -12.95
CA LEU A 173 4.53 14.14 -11.67
C LEU A 173 4.65 12.74 -11.08
N VAL A 174 4.52 11.67 -11.89
CA VAL A 174 4.74 10.30 -11.43
C VAL A 174 6.16 10.12 -10.89
N ILE A 175 7.16 10.60 -11.64
CA ILE A 175 8.57 10.49 -11.25
C ILE A 175 8.79 11.18 -9.91
N ASN A 176 8.44 12.45 -9.81
CA ASN A 176 8.69 13.25 -8.61
C ASN A 176 7.95 12.68 -7.39
N SER A 177 6.67 12.32 -7.54
CA SER A 177 5.90 11.67 -6.47
C SER A 177 6.61 10.41 -5.96
N VAL A 178 7.20 9.60 -6.83
CA VAL A 178 7.86 8.34 -6.42
C VAL A 178 9.26 8.57 -5.85
N THR A 179 10.00 9.58 -6.32
CA THR A 179 11.43 9.73 -5.97
C THR A 179 11.73 10.69 -4.83
N GLU A 180 10.81 11.61 -4.49
CA GLU A 180 11.14 12.77 -3.64
C GLU A 180 10.64 12.65 -2.18
N TYR A 181 9.69 11.77 -1.90
CA TYR A 181 9.11 11.65 -0.54
C TYR A 181 10.09 11.06 0.50
N ASP A 182 9.84 11.36 1.78
CA ASP A 182 10.57 10.76 2.90
C ASP A 182 9.83 9.52 3.42
N PRO A 183 10.35 8.29 3.23
CA PRO A 183 9.66 7.05 3.61
C PRO A 183 9.41 6.89 5.11
N ILE A 184 9.98 7.76 5.96
CA ILE A 184 9.70 7.81 7.41
C ILE A 184 8.44 8.61 7.72
N LYS A 185 8.09 9.56 6.85
CA LYS A 185 7.04 10.57 7.09
C LYS A 185 5.83 10.38 6.18
N SER A 186 6.04 9.84 4.99
CA SER A 186 4.99 9.66 4.00
C SER A 186 5.24 8.45 3.10
N ALA A 187 4.20 8.10 2.36
CA ALA A 187 4.22 7.09 1.32
C ALA A 187 3.36 7.58 0.18
N VAL A 188 3.63 7.13 -1.03
CA VAL A 188 2.80 7.46 -2.19
C VAL A 188 1.90 6.30 -2.57
N ILE A 189 0.63 6.62 -2.78
CA ILE A 189 -0.38 5.69 -3.27
C ILE A 189 -0.96 6.29 -4.54
N PHE A 190 -0.81 5.58 -5.65
CA PHE A 190 -1.47 5.91 -6.90
C PHE A 190 -2.78 5.15 -7.01
N LEU A 191 -3.84 5.90 -7.29
CA LEU A 191 -5.18 5.42 -7.55
C LEU A 191 -5.43 5.58 -9.04
N TYR A 192 -5.65 4.47 -9.74
CA TYR A 192 -5.86 4.50 -11.19
C TYR A 192 -7.10 3.73 -11.62
N MET A 193 -7.58 4.07 -12.80
CA MET A 193 -8.49 3.23 -13.58
C MET A 193 -8.12 3.34 -15.05
N ILE A 194 -8.37 2.27 -15.80
CA ILE A 194 -8.20 2.26 -17.25
C ILE A 194 -9.49 2.82 -17.87
N GLU A 195 -9.36 3.77 -18.80
CA GLU A 195 -10.50 4.28 -19.57
C GLU A 195 -11.20 3.11 -20.31
N PRO A 196 -12.54 3.11 -20.47
CA PRO A 196 -13.26 1.92 -20.96
C PRO A 196 -12.80 1.37 -22.32
N GLN A 197 -12.30 2.23 -23.21
CA GLN A 197 -11.76 1.85 -24.52
C GLN A 197 -10.25 1.51 -24.46
N GLY A 198 -9.62 1.62 -23.30
CA GLY A 198 -8.23 1.27 -23.07
C GLY A 198 -7.23 2.26 -23.66
N ARG A 199 -7.63 3.52 -23.88
CA ARG A 199 -6.77 4.51 -24.56
C ARG A 199 -5.76 5.18 -23.62
N PHE A 200 -6.17 5.41 -22.38
CA PHE A 200 -5.35 6.04 -21.34
C PHE A 200 -5.80 5.58 -19.96
N ILE A 201 -5.07 5.98 -18.92
CA ILE A 201 -5.49 5.83 -17.53
C ILE A 201 -5.87 7.17 -16.93
N HIS A 202 -6.87 7.15 -16.06
CA HIS A 202 -7.05 8.23 -15.09
C HIS A 202 -6.18 7.93 -13.88
N LEU A 203 -5.36 8.89 -13.46
CA LEU A 203 -4.43 8.75 -12.35
C LEU A 203 -4.66 9.85 -11.31
N ALA A 204 -4.81 9.44 -10.05
CA ALA A 204 -4.74 10.32 -8.90
C ALA A 204 -3.66 9.80 -7.94
N SER A 205 -3.17 10.68 -7.08
CA SER A 205 -2.27 10.31 -6.00
C SER A 205 -2.84 10.74 -4.66
N ILE A 206 -2.48 9.99 -3.63
CA ILE A 206 -2.58 10.42 -2.24
C ILE A 206 -1.22 10.21 -1.58
N GLU A 207 -0.81 11.17 -0.77
CA GLU A 207 0.41 11.11 0.03
C GLU A 207 0.02 11.20 1.51
N PRO A 208 -0.36 10.07 2.14
CA PRO A 208 -0.62 10.07 3.57
C PRO A 208 0.64 10.45 4.36
N LEU A 209 0.47 11.41 5.26
CA LEU A 209 1.46 11.72 6.30
C LEU A 209 1.27 10.78 7.49
N PHE A 210 2.38 10.34 8.07
CA PHE A 210 2.38 9.44 9.21
C PHE A 210 3.64 9.57 10.08
N THR A 211 3.56 9.01 11.28
CA THR A 211 4.74 8.74 12.10
C THR A 211 5.06 7.24 12.05
N ALA A 212 6.22 6.88 11.50
CA ALA A 212 6.63 5.48 11.40
C ALA A 212 6.83 4.87 12.80
N PRO A 213 6.33 3.64 13.07
CA PRO A 213 6.59 2.95 14.32
C PRO A 213 8.09 2.76 14.57
N PRO A 214 8.59 2.80 15.82
CA PRO A 214 10.03 2.77 16.13
C PRO A 214 10.82 1.68 15.39
N GLY A 215 10.34 0.44 15.38
CA GLY A 215 11.02 -0.65 14.66
C GLY A 215 11.07 -0.46 13.15
N PHE A 216 10.04 0.13 12.53
CA PHE A 216 10.09 0.50 11.12
C PHE A 216 11.01 1.70 10.88
N ALA A 217 10.98 2.71 11.76
CA ALA A 217 11.81 3.90 11.64
C ALA A 217 13.31 3.54 11.67
N GLU A 218 13.73 2.68 12.59
CA GLU A 218 15.11 2.19 12.68
C GLU A 218 15.55 1.45 11.41
N GLU A 219 14.74 0.49 10.93
CA GLU A 219 15.01 -0.26 9.69
C GLU A 219 15.08 0.67 8.47
N ILE A 220 14.18 1.65 8.35
CA ILE A 220 14.16 2.61 7.24
C ILE A 220 15.38 3.54 7.29
N LEU A 221 15.75 4.05 8.48
CA LEU A 221 16.93 4.90 8.64
C LEU A 221 18.21 4.15 8.29
N GLU A 222 18.30 2.87 8.64
CA GLU A 222 19.44 2.02 8.26
C GLU A 222 19.54 1.88 6.74
N VAL A 223 18.43 1.60 6.06
CA VAL A 223 18.41 1.54 4.59
C VAL A 223 18.78 2.88 3.97
N LYS A 224 18.27 4.00 4.50
CA LYS A 224 18.60 5.36 4.00
C LYS A 224 20.09 5.70 4.13
N ARG A 225 20.83 5.12 5.09
CA ARG A 225 22.29 5.32 5.21
C ARG A 225 23.10 4.59 4.13
N GLN A 226 22.49 3.61 3.47
CA GLN A 226 23.14 2.75 2.47
C GLN A 226 22.85 3.18 1.03
N LEU A 227 21.97 4.17 0.82
CA LEU A 227 21.57 4.73 -0.48
C LEU A 227 22.16 6.12 -0.68
#